data_AF-A0A9E3YKN4-F1
#
_entry.id   AF-A0A9E3YKN4-F1
#
_cell.length_a   1.000
_cell.length_b   1.000
_cell.length_c   1.000
_cell.angle_alpha   90.00
_cell.angle_beta   90.00
_cell.angle_gamma   90.00
#
_symmetry.space_group_name_H-M   'P 1'
#
loop_
_entity.id
_entity.type
_entity.pdbx_description
1 polymer ?
#
loop_
_entity_poly.entity_id
_entity_poly.type
_entity_poly.pdbx_seq_one_letter_code
_entity_poly.pdbx_strand_id
1 'polypeptide(L)'
;MTATRTETDSFGPLDVPADKYWGAQTQRSVINFPIGWERQPVPIIRALGVIKKACALVNKAQGDMAPELADAIAAAATEVIDGKFDDN
;
A
#
# COMPACT_ATOMS: atom_id res chain seq x y z
N MET A 1 -19.41 15.06 4.13
CA MET A 1 -17.96 14.87 4.40
C MET A 1 -17.71 13.38 4.39
N THR A 2 -16.74 12.91 3.61
CA THR A 2 -16.28 11.51 3.66
C THR A 2 -15.69 11.24 5.03
N ALA A 3 -15.99 10.07 5.59
CA ALA A 3 -15.41 9.66 6.87
C ALA A 3 -13.88 9.58 6.73
N THR A 4 -13.15 9.91 7.79
CA THR A 4 -11.69 9.84 7.85
C THR A 4 -11.24 8.97 9.01
N ARG A 5 -10.01 8.48 8.93
CA ARG A 5 -9.27 7.89 10.04
C ARG A 5 -7.96 8.63 10.24
N THR A 6 -7.51 8.73 11.48
CA THR A 6 -6.22 9.34 11.79
C THR A 6 -5.11 8.30 11.67
N GLU A 7 -4.11 8.59 10.84
CA GLU A 7 -2.89 7.81 10.67
C GLU A 7 -1.69 8.62 11.16
N THR A 8 -0.60 7.96 11.54
CA THR A 8 0.60 8.62 12.08
C THR A 8 1.86 8.19 11.34
N ASP A 9 2.77 9.14 11.13
CA ASP A 9 4.16 8.89 10.76
C ASP A 9 5.10 9.67 11.69
N SER A 10 6.41 9.70 11.38
CA SER A 10 7.40 10.40 12.22
C SER A 10 7.21 11.92 12.30
N PHE A 11 6.38 12.51 11.43
CA PHE A 11 6.07 13.94 11.41
C PHE A 11 4.78 14.25 12.19
N GLY A 12 4.07 13.23 12.67
CA GLY A 12 2.86 13.35 13.47
C GLY A 12 1.60 12.83 12.77
N PRO A 13 0.41 13.04 13.37
CA PRO A 13 -0.86 12.55 12.85
C PRO A 13 -1.35 13.34 11.63
N LEU A 14 -2.13 12.69 10.76
CA LEU A 14 -2.97 13.32 9.76
C LEU A 14 -4.19 12.45 9.40
N ASP A 15 -5.20 13.09 8.82
CA ASP A 15 -6.43 12.42 8.41
C ASP A 15 -6.32 11.82 7.01
N VAL A 16 -6.75 10.55 6.91
CA VAL A 16 -6.81 9.76 5.69
C VAL A 16 -8.26 9.38 5.41
N PRO A 17 -8.75 9.41 4.16
CA PRO A 17 -10.09 8.93 3.83
C PRO A 17 -10.31 7.48 4.31
N ALA A 18 -11.43 7.23 4.97
CA ALA A 18 -11.71 5.94 5.59
C ALA A 18 -11.97 4.81 4.58
N ASP A 19 -12.27 5.16 3.32
CA ASP A 19 -12.53 4.27 2.20
C ASP A 19 -11.25 3.91 1.39
N LYS A 20 -10.07 4.34 1.85
CA LYS A 20 -8.78 4.13 1.16
C LYS A 20 -7.81 3.32 2.00
N TYR A 21 -7.09 2.38 1.38
CA TYR A 21 -6.12 1.53 2.09
C TYR A 21 -4.77 2.19 2.38
N TRP A 22 -4.40 3.30 1.72
CA TRP A 22 -3.10 3.93 1.95
C TRP A 22 -3.01 4.60 3.32
N GLY A 23 -1.79 4.85 3.84
CA GLY A 23 -1.58 5.44 5.16
C GLY A 23 -1.04 6.88 5.15
N ALA A 24 -0.49 7.28 6.30
CA ALA A 24 0.04 8.63 6.56
C ALA A 24 1.01 9.14 5.49
N GLN A 25 2.02 8.33 5.14
CA GLN A 25 3.08 8.77 4.21
C GLN A 25 2.52 9.05 2.80
N THR A 26 1.66 8.19 2.28
CA THR A 26 0.99 8.41 0.98
C THR A 26 0.12 9.66 1.02
N GLN A 27 -0.67 9.83 2.08
CA GLN A 27 -1.51 11.02 2.25
C GLN A 27 -0.67 12.31 2.30
N ARG A 28 0.47 12.28 3.00
CA ARG A 28 1.41 13.40 3.06
C ARG A 28 2.02 13.68 1.69
N SER A 29 2.38 12.66 0.91
CA SER A 29 2.84 12.82 -0.47
C SER A 29 1.78 13.45 -1.37
N VAL A 30 0.50 13.06 -1.24
CA VAL A 30 -0.61 13.67 -1.99
C VAL A 30 -0.73 15.17 -1.70
N ILE A 31 -0.56 15.58 -0.43
CA ILE A 31 -0.58 17.00 -0.04
C ILE A 31 0.64 17.76 -0.58
N ASN A 32 1.83 17.14 -0.53
CA ASN A 32 3.10 17.82 -0.82
C ASN A 32 3.43 17.91 -2.32
N PHE A 33 2.91 17.00 -3.14
CA PHE A 33 3.23 16.93 -4.57
C PHE A 33 2.00 17.04 -5.50
N PRO A 34 1.19 18.12 -5.40
CA PRO A 34 0.02 18.34 -6.27
C PRO A 34 0.45 18.92 -7.64
N ILE A 35 1.23 18.14 -8.40
CA ILE A 35 1.85 18.58 -9.65
C ILE A 35 1.36 17.71 -10.81
N GLY A 36 0.80 18.33 -11.84
CA GLY A 36 0.32 17.62 -13.03
C GLY A 36 -0.95 16.79 -12.76
N TRP A 37 -1.27 15.93 -13.71
CA TRP A 37 -2.42 15.02 -13.67
C TRP A 37 -1.99 13.56 -13.83
N GLU A 38 -0.73 13.34 -14.18
CA GLU A 38 -0.11 12.06 -14.39
C GLU A 38 0.01 11.30 -13.06
N ARG A 39 -0.41 10.03 -13.07
CA ARG A 39 -0.23 9.11 -11.95
C ARG A 39 0.83 8.07 -12.30
N GLN A 40 1.33 7.38 -11.28
CA GLN A 40 2.16 6.20 -11.51
C GLN A 40 1.42 5.22 -12.43
N PRO A 41 2.04 4.74 -13.52
CA PRO A 41 1.39 3.82 -14.43
C PRO A 41 0.95 2.53 -13.73
N VAL A 42 -0.25 2.04 -14.03
CA VAL A 42 -0.79 0.78 -13.48
C VAL A 42 0.21 -0.40 -13.56
N PRO A 43 0.98 -0.59 -14.66
CA PRO A 43 1.99 -1.65 -14.69
C PRO A 43 3.06 -1.55 -13.61
N ILE A 44 3.44 -0.34 -13.19
CA ILE A 44 4.40 -0.13 -12.08
C ILE A 44 3.77 -0.56 -10.75
N ILE A 45 2.51 -0.21 -10.52
CA ILE A 45 1.79 -0.60 -9.30
C ILE A 45 1.68 -2.13 -9.19
N ARG A 46 1.32 -2.80 -10.29
CA ARG A 46 1.26 -4.27 -10.33
C ARG A 46 2.63 -4.91 -10.13
N ALA A 47 3.69 -4.35 -10.72
CA ALA A 47 5.05 -4.81 -10.50
C ALA A 47 5.49 -4.69 -9.03
N LEU A 48 5.10 -3.61 -8.35
CA LEU A 48 5.33 -3.48 -6.91
C LEU A 48 4.59 -4.56 -6.11
N GLY A 49 3.35 -4.91 -6.50
CA GLY A 49 2.63 -6.05 -5.94
C GLY A 49 3.41 -7.37 -6.09
N VAL A 50 3.94 -7.66 -7.29
CA VAL A 50 4.79 -8.85 -7.54
C VAL A 50 6.00 -8.88 -6.61
N ILE A 51 6.72 -7.75 -6.49
CA ILE A 51 7.88 -7.63 -5.60
C ILE A 51 7.49 -7.95 -4.16
N LYS A 52 6.40 -7.35 -3.65
CA LYS A 52 5.98 -7.55 -2.26
C LYS A 52 5.53 -8.98 -1.98
N LYS A 53 4.83 -9.62 -2.91
CA LYS A 53 4.49 -11.04 -2.82
C LYS A 53 5.74 -11.92 -2.75
N ALA A 54 6.71 -11.69 -3.64
CA ALA A 54 7.96 -12.44 -3.66
C ALA A 54 8.74 -12.29 -2.35
N CYS A 55 8.88 -11.05 -1.84
CA CYS A 55 9.55 -10.79 -0.56
C CYS A 55 8.87 -11.53 0.60
N ALA A 56 7.54 -11.49 0.69
CA ALA A 56 6.81 -12.18 1.77
C ALA A 56 7.06 -13.70 1.75
N LEU A 57 6.99 -14.31 0.57
CA LEU A 57 7.21 -15.75 0.41
C LEU A 57 8.66 -16.17 0.72
N VAL A 58 9.65 -15.38 0.29
CA VAL A 58 11.06 -15.65 0.59
C VAL A 58 11.33 -15.51 2.09
N ASN A 59 10.84 -14.44 2.72
CA ASN A 59 11.02 -14.25 4.17
C ASN A 59 10.34 -15.36 4.99
N LYS A 60 9.18 -15.84 4.55
CA LYS A 60 8.53 -17.03 5.15
C LYS A 60 9.40 -18.27 5.02
N ALA A 61 9.97 -18.51 3.84
CA ALA A 61 10.82 -19.68 3.59
C ALA A 61 12.14 -19.63 4.38
N GLN A 62 12.68 -18.44 4.65
CA GLN A 62 13.89 -18.24 5.45
C GLN A 62 13.63 -18.25 6.97
N GLY A 63 12.36 -18.17 7.39
CA GLY A 63 11.98 -18.08 8.79
C GLY A 63 12.08 -16.66 9.38
N ASP A 64 12.32 -15.65 8.55
CA ASP A 64 12.42 -14.24 8.96
C ASP A 64 11.05 -13.59 9.18
N MET A 65 9.96 -14.29 8.84
CA MET A 65 8.60 -13.80 9.00
C MET A 65 7.66 -14.93 9.43
N ALA A 66 6.77 -14.62 10.37
CA ALA A 66 5.72 -15.54 10.80
C ALA A 66 4.84 -15.94 9.60
N PRO A 67 4.51 -17.24 9.43
CA PRO A 67 3.75 -17.73 8.28
C PRO A 67 2.43 -17.00 8.04
N GLU A 68 1.66 -16.75 9.11
CA GLU A 68 0.36 -16.08 9.01
C GLU A 68 0.46 -14.67 8.45
N LEU A 69 1.48 -13.91 8.89
CA LEU A 69 1.72 -12.55 8.39
C LEU A 69 2.20 -12.57 6.93
N ALA A 70 3.11 -13.47 6.59
CA ALA A 70 3.61 -13.61 5.23
C ALA A 70 2.49 -14.00 4.25
N ASP A 71 1.60 -14.91 4.66
CA ASP A 71 0.47 -15.36 3.85
C ASP A 71 -0.55 -14.23 3.66
N ALA A 72 -0.83 -13.45 4.70
CA ALA A 72 -1.68 -12.27 4.61
C ALA A 72 -1.10 -11.20 3.65
N ILE A 73 0.20 -10.92 3.74
CA ILE A 73 0.89 -9.98 2.84
C ILE A 73 0.86 -10.51 1.40
N ALA A 74 1.14 -11.80 1.19
CA ALA A 74 1.13 -12.41 -0.13
C ALA A 74 -0.28 -12.40 -0.76
N ALA A 75 -1.32 -12.59 0.04
CA ALA A 75 -2.71 -12.47 -0.39
C ALA A 75 -3.02 -11.03 -0.82
N ALA A 76 -2.80 -10.03 0.05
CA ALA A 76 -3.04 -8.63 -0.26
C ALA A 76 -2.24 -8.14 -1.48
N ALA A 77 -0.97 -8.56 -1.59
CA ALA A 77 -0.13 -8.26 -2.74
C ALA A 77 -0.68 -8.89 -4.05
N THR A 78 -1.30 -10.07 -3.97
CA THR A 78 -1.98 -10.68 -5.12
C THR A 78 -3.16 -9.83 -5.58
N GLU A 79 -3.93 -9.25 -4.66
CA GLU A 79 -5.05 -8.36 -5.02
C GLU A 79 -4.59 -7.08 -5.72
N VAL A 80 -3.41 -6.56 -5.36
CA VAL A 80 -2.76 -5.45 -6.08
C VAL A 80 -2.33 -5.87 -7.49
N ILE A 81 -1.75 -7.06 -7.64
CA ILE A 81 -1.35 -7.61 -8.96
C ILE A 81 -2.58 -7.77 -9.87
N ASP A 82 -3.68 -8.25 -9.30
CA ASP A 82 -4.95 -8.47 -9.99
C ASP A 82 -5.69 -7.15 -10.31
N GLY A 83 -5.18 -6.00 -9.82
CA GLY A 83 -5.74 -4.68 -10.07
C GLY A 83 -7.03 -4.39 -9.29
N LYS A 84 -7.33 -5.14 -8.23
CA LYS A 84 -8.55 -4.93 -7.42
C LYS A 84 -8.62 -3.56 -6.74
N PHE A 85 -7.48 -2.89 -6.64
CA PHE A 85 -7.31 -1.63 -5.93
C PHE A 85 -6.63 -0.56 -6.80
N ASP A 86 -6.73 -0.64 -8.13
CA ASP A 86 -6.16 0.37 -9.04
C ASP A 86 -6.83 1.76 -8.85
N ASP A 87 -8.03 1.78 -8.25
CA ASP A 87 -8.80 2.98 -7.90
C ASP A 87 -8.60 3.45 -6.46
N ASN A 88 -7.78 2.75 -5.67
CA ASN A 88 -7.41 3.21 -4.34
C ASN A 88 -6.66 4.52 -4.45
#